data_AF-A0A528TME2-F1
#
_entry.id   AF-A0A528TME2-F1
#
_cell.length_a   1.000
_cell.length_b   1.000
_cell.length_c   1.000
_cell.angle_alpha   90.00
_cell.angle_beta   90.00
_cell.angle_gamma   90.00
#
_symmetry.space_group_name_H-M   'P 1'
#
loop_
_entity.id
_entity.type
_entity.pdbx_description
1 polymer ?
#
loop_
_entity_poly.entity_id
_entity_poly.type
_entity_poly.pdbx_seq_one_letter_code
_entity_poly.pdbx_strand_id
1 'polypeptide(L)'
;LCQVRERADEFDVIHFHLSHFVHFPFFEHMAGRTVTTPHGRLDYVDLAPAYKRFPRFPMISISHSQKRGLPDANWLATIHHGIPVDAYQPTYNPSAEEPYLAFLGRLSRDKRPDRAIEIARSSGLKLKLAAKIGDDDRAY
;
A
#
# COMPACT_ATOMS: atom_id res chain seq x y z
N LEU A 1 20.34 -2.29 1.40
CA LEU A 1 20.56 -1.00 2.08
C LEU A 1 22.02 -0.57 2.07
N CYS A 2 22.97 -1.41 2.52
CA CYS A 2 24.40 -1.06 2.52
C CYS A 2 24.95 -0.66 1.13
N GLN A 3 24.70 -1.46 0.09
CA GLN A 3 25.11 -1.14 -1.28
C GLN A 3 24.52 0.18 -1.81
N VAL A 4 23.25 0.47 -1.48
CA VAL A 4 22.61 1.75 -1.85
C VAL A 4 23.29 2.92 -1.12
N ARG A 5 23.68 2.72 0.14
CA ARG A 5 24.39 3.73 0.92
C ARG A 5 25.79 4.01 0.39
N GLU A 6 26.53 2.98 -0.02
CA GLU A 6 27.86 3.13 -0.64
C GLU A 6 27.82 3.95 -1.92
N ARG A 7 26.70 3.86 -2.65
CA ARG A 7 26.47 4.55 -3.91
C ARG A 7 25.64 5.82 -3.75
N ALA A 8 25.42 6.29 -2.53
CA ALA A 8 24.47 7.37 -2.27
C ALA A 8 24.84 8.69 -2.97
N ASP A 9 26.14 8.92 -3.21
CA ASP A 9 26.63 10.10 -3.92
C ASP A 9 26.47 10.04 -5.45
N GLU A 10 26.01 8.92 -6.00
CA GLU A 10 25.60 8.81 -7.41
C GLU A 10 24.20 9.39 -7.67
N PHE A 11 23.44 9.75 -6.62
CA PHE A 11 22.04 10.16 -6.74
C PHE A 11 21.79 11.49 -6.02
N ASP A 12 21.03 12.41 -6.65
CA ASP A 12 20.57 13.61 -5.95
C ASP A 12 19.58 13.28 -4.83
N VAL A 13 18.66 12.34 -5.12
CA VAL A 13 17.60 11.88 -4.22
C VAL A 13 17.48 10.35 -4.25
N ILE A 14 17.29 9.75 -3.07
CA ILE A 14 17.05 8.32 -2.90
C ILE A 14 15.60 8.09 -2.45
N HIS A 15 14.79 7.48 -3.31
CA HIS A 15 13.39 7.17 -3.03
C HIS A 15 13.22 5.74 -2.53
N PHE A 16 12.80 5.58 -1.28
CA PHE A 16 12.52 4.28 -0.68
C PHE A 16 11.05 3.88 -0.81
N HIS A 17 10.83 2.70 -1.39
CA HIS A 17 9.55 1.98 -1.45
C HIS A 17 9.61 0.70 -0.61
N LEU A 18 10.14 0.80 0.60
CA LEU A 18 10.23 -0.32 1.52
C LEU A 18 9.01 -0.34 2.45
N SER A 19 8.70 -1.53 2.96
CA SER A 19 7.75 -1.66 4.06
C SER A 19 8.36 -1.01 5.31
N HIS A 20 7.72 0.06 5.79
CA HIS A 20 8.05 0.77 7.03
C HIS A 20 9.36 1.59 6.99
N PHE A 21 10.16 1.56 8.07
CA PHE A 21 11.24 2.51 8.38
C PHE A 21 12.64 1.87 8.45
N VAL A 22 12.82 0.68 7.88
CA VAL A 22 14.05 -0.13 8.03
C VAL A 22 15.32 0.60 7.56
N HIS A 23 15.20 1.49 6.57
CA HIS A 23 16.31 2.30 6.05
C HIS A 23 16.65 3.51 6.91
N PHE A 24 15.79 3.96 7.83
CA PHE A 24 16.01 5.21 8.55
C PHE A 24 17.35 5.25 9.31
N PRO A 25 17.76 4.21 10.06
CA PRO A 25 19.07 4.22 10.73
C PRO A 25 20.26 4.27 9.76
N PHE A 26 20.12 3.72 8.55
CA PHE A 26 21.21 3.64 7.57
C PHE A 26 21.50 4.99 6.90
N PHE A 27 20.49 5.86 6.80
CA PHE A 27 20.53 7.10 6.03
C PHE A 27 20.32 8.36 6.90
N GLU A 28 20.38 8.24 8.24
CA GLU A 28 20.04 9.33 9.17
C GLU A 28 20.88 10.60 8.96
N HIS A 29 22.15 10.45 8.58
CA HIS A 29 23.09 11.54 8.27
C HIS A 29 22.74 12.29 6.97
N MET A 30 21.90 11.70 6.11
CA MET A 30 21.50 12.27 4.83
C MET A 30 19.97 12.23 4.60
N ALA A 31 19.19 12.23 5.68
CA ALA A 31 17.73 12.09 5.63
C ALA A 31 17.06 13.06 4.63
N GLY A 32 17.56 14.29 4.51
CA GLY A 32 17.05 15.29 3.56
C GLY A 32 17.26 14.98 2.08
N ARG A 33 18.17 14.05 1.73
CA ARG A 33 18.38 13.52 0.37
C ARG A 33 17.53 12.26 0.11
N THR A 34 16.63 11.91 1.02
CA THR A 34 15.77 10.74 0.89
C THR A 34 14.31 11.13 0.82
N VAL A 35 13.49 10.26 0.23
CA VAL A 35 12.04 10.34 0.32
C VAL A 35 11.48 8.94 0.48
N THR A 36 10.46 8.78 1.32
CA THR A 36 9.90 7.46 1.65
C THR A 36 8.42 7.41 1.31
N THR A 37 8.01 6.44 0.50
CA THR A 37 6.60 6.12 0.26
C THR A 37 6.28 4.74 0.82
N PRO A 38 5.70 4.65 2.03
CA PRO A 38 5.25 3.37 2.57
C PRO A 38 3.96 2.91 1.87
N HIS A 39 3.99 1.70 1.33
CA HIS A 39 2.83 1.07 0.67
C HIS A 39 2.01 0.17 1.60
N GLY A 40 2.60 -0.20 2.74
CA GLY A 40 1.95 -1.02 3.75
C GLY A 40 1.03 -0.22 4.66
N ARG A 41 0.35 -0.97 5.54
CA ARG A 41 -0.39 -0.40 6.68
C ARG A 41 0.56 0.37 7.60
N LEU A 42 0.06 1.44 8.22
CA LEU A 42 0.82 2.26 9.18
C LEU A 42 0.12 2.41 10.53
N ASP A 43 -0.87 1.57 10.80
CA ASP A 43 -1.67 1.59 12.02
C ASP A 43 -1.21 0.55 13.07
N TYR A 44 0.03 0.07 12.95
CA TYR A 44 0.65 -0.78 13.96
C TYR A 44 1.01 0.05 15.20
N VAL A 45 0.68 -0.47 16.38
CA VAL A 45 0.81 0.24 17.68
C VAL A 45 2.23 0.77 17.90
N ASP A 46 3.25 -0.02 17.56
CA ASP A 46 4.65 0.33 17.80
C ASP A 46 5.27 1.23 16.72
N LEU A 47 4.52 1.53 15.67
CA LEU A 47 5.05 2.28 14.53
C LEU A 47 5.24 3.76 14.86
N ALA A 48 4.25 4.39 15.51
CA ALA A 48 4.31 5.81 15.81
C ALA A 48 5.52 6.18 16.71
N PRO A 49 5.81 5.45 17.81
CA PRO A 49 7.03 5.68 18.59
C PRO A 49 8.33 5.52 17.77
N ALA A 50 8.39 4.54 16.87
CA ALA A 50 9.58 4.32 16.04
C ALA A 50 9.82 5.48 15.07
N TYR A 51 8.77 5.96 14.38
CA TYR A 51 8.88 7.10 13.47
C TYR A 51 9.26 8.41 14.18
N LYS A 52 8.79 8.61 15.43
CA LYS A 52 9.18 9.77 16.25
C LYS A 52 10.69 9.88 16.50
N ARG A 53 11.43 8.76 16.44
CA ARG A 53 12.89 8.78 16.58
C ARG A 53 13.60 9.38 15.37
N PHE A 54 12.93 9.47 14.23
CA PHE A 54 13.47 9.85 12.93
C PHE A 54 12.66 10.99 12.26
N PRO A 55 12.47 12.15 12.93
CA PRO A 55 11.55 13.19 12.46
C PRO A 55 12.00 13.88 11.16
N ARG A 56 13.27 13.72 10.76
CA ARG A 56 13.83 14.38 9.58
C ARG A 56 13.50 13.70 8.25
N PHE A 57 13.06 12.44 8.27
CA PHE A 57 12.86 11.67 7.03
C PHE A 57 11.62 12.13 6.29
N PRO A 58 11.75 12.65 5.05
CA PRO A 58 10.60 13.09 4.28
C PRO A 58 9.76 11.92 3.80
N MET A 59 8.44 12.05 3.92
CA MET A 59 7.49 10.99 3.61
C MET A 59 6.40 11.44 2.66
N ILE A 60 5.95 10.51 1.82
CA ILE A 60 4.82 10.67 0.91
C ILE A 60 3.77 9.65 1.31
N SER A 61 2.57 10.12 1.64
CA SER A 61 1.45 9.23 1.92
C SER A 61 0.72 8.86 0.63
N ILE A 62 0.20 7.65 0.53
CA ILE A 62 -0.59 7.18 -0.63
C ILE A 62 -2.08 7.51 -0.49
N SER A 63 -2.49 8.02 0.67
CA SER A 63 -3.83 8.52 0.94
C SER A 63 -3.86 9.47 2.14
N HIS A 64 -4.88 10.33 2.22
CA HIS A 64 -5.15 11.15 3.41
C HIS A 64 -5.43 10.29 4.65
N SER A 65 -6.04 9.11 4.49
CA SER A 65 -6.32 8.21 5.61
C SER A 65 -5.07 7.59 6.21
N GLN A 66 -4.05 7.32 5.40
CA GLN A 66 -2.80 6.72 5.85
C GLN A 66 -2.06 7.62 6.86
N LYS A 67 -2.13 8.95 6.68
CA LYS A 67 -1.51 9.93 7.58
C LYS A 67 -2.00 9.81 9.03
N ARG A 68 -3.23 9.34 9.25
CA ARG A 68 -3.83 9.26 10.59
C ARG A 68 -3.08 8.34 11.55
N GLY A 69 -2.41 7.30 11.04
CA GLY A 69 -1.60 6.40 11.88
C GLY A 69 -0.31 7.04 12.39
N LEU A 70 0.18 8.08 11.71
CA LEU A 70 1.44 8.77 12.00
C LEU A 70 1.27 10.29 11.81
N PRO A 71 0.46 10.97 12.65
CA PRO A 71 0.16 12.40 12.46
C PRO A 71 1.40 13.30 12.56
N ASP A 72 2.39 12.87 13.35
CA ASP A 72 3.62 13.62 13.61
C ASP A 72 4.76 13.33 12.62
N ALA A 73 4.54 12.47 11.61
CA ALA A 73 5.55 12.17 10.61
C ALA A 73 5.74 13.36 9.63
N ASN A 74 6.94 13.47 9.06
CA ASN A 74 7.29 14.53 8.10
C ASN A 74 6.67 14.28 6.71
N TRP A 75 5.35 14.43 6.62
CA TRP A 75 4.59 14.27 5.38
C TRP A 75 4.77 15.48 4.46
N LEU A 76 5.45 15.28 3.33
CA LEU A 76 5.60 16.31 2.30
C LEU A 76 4.34 16.45 1.44
N ALA A 77 3.74 15.33 1.04
CA ALA A 77 2.59 15.32 0.14
C ALA A 77 1.76 14.04 0.26
N THR A 78 0.56 14.09 -0.30
CA THR A 78 -0.26 12.91 -0.60
C THR A 78 -0.21 12.64 -2.09
N ILE A 79 0.28 11.48 -2.52
CA ILE A 79 0.30 11.07 -3.92
C ILE A 79 -0.47 9.75 -4.05
N HIS A 80 -1.66 9.83 -4.64
CA HIS A 80 -2.50 8.66 -4.88
C HIS A 80 -1.90 7.77 -5.97
N HIS A 81 -1.98 6.45 -5.79
CA HIS A 81 -1.62 5.53 -6.86
C HIS A 81 -2.60 5.62 -8.01
N GLY A 82 -2.05 5.65 -9.21
CA GLY A 82 -2.79 5.59 -10.46
C GLY A 82 -2.39 4.37 -11.27
N ILE A 83 -3.18 4.12 -12.30
CA ILE A 83 -2.84 3.20 -13.39
C ILE A 83 -2.87 4.02 -14.70
N PRO A 84 -2.06 3.64 -15.71
CA PRO A 84 -2.16 4.26 -17.02
C PRO A 84 -3.51 3.93 -17.64
N VAL A 85 -4.40 4.91 -17.76
CA VAL A 85 -5.78 4.71 -18.22
C VAL A 85 -5.85 4.27 -19.67
N ASP A 86 -4.92 4.72 -20.51
CA ASP A 86 -4.86 4.38 -21.94
C ASP A 86 -4.32 2.96 -22.19
N ALA A 87 -3.73 2.32 -21.16
CA ALA A 87 -3.26 0.94 -21.26
C ALA A 87 -4.40 -0.09 -21.18
N TYR A 88 -5.62 0.34 -20.81
CA TYR A 88 -6.77 -0.53 -20.64
C TYR A 88 -7.96 0.03 -21.40
N GLN A 89 -8.53 -0.78 -22.30
CA GLN A 89 -9.79 -0.43 -22.96
C GLN A 89 -10.94 -1.14 -22.25
N PRO A 90 -11.79 -0.41 -21.49
CA PRO A 90 -12.95 -1.01 -20.86
C PRO A 90 -13.95 -1.48 -21.91
N THR A 91 -14.37 -2.73 -21.81
CA THR A 91 -15.48 -3.26 -22.60
C THR A 91 -16.79 -2.90 -21.89
N TYR A 92 -17.57 -2.03 -22.50
CA TYR A 92 -18.89 -1.65 -21.97
C TYR A 92 -20.03 -2.48 -22.56
N ASN A 93 -19.74 -3.45 -23.43
CA ASN A 93 -20.77 -4.29 -24.03
C ASN A 93 -21.28 -5.26 -22.96
N PRO A 94 -22.51 -5.09 -22.43
CA PRO A 94 -23.05 -6.04 -21.48
C PRO A 94 -23.22 -7.36 -22.22
N SER A 95 -22.54 -8.41 -21.78
CA SER A 95 -22.93 -9.74 -22.24
C SER A 95 -24.38 -9.99 -21.81
N ALA A 96 -25.10 -10.84 -22.53
CA ALA A 96 -26.43 -11.31 -22.10
C ALA A 96 -26.39 -12.16 -20.82
N GLU A 97 -25.27 -12.14 -20.07
CA GLU A 97 -25.14 -12.83 -18.79
C GLU A 97 -25.92 -12.10 -17.70
N GLU A 98 -26.41 -12.89 -16.75
CA GLU A 98 -27.04 -12.37 -15.53
C GLU A 98 -26.08 -11.46 -14.74
N PRO A 99 -26.61 -10.42 -14.07
CA PRO A 99 -25.81 -9.53 -13.24
C PRO A 99 -25.07 -10.30 -12.14
N TYR A 100 -23.82 -9.91 -11.88
CA TYR A 100 -22.97 -10.56 -10.88
C TYR A 100 -22.14 -9.54 -10.10
N LEU A 101 -21.71 -9.93 -8.91
CA LEU A 101 -20.70 -9.25 -8.11
C LEU A 101 -19.32 -9.81 -8.45
N ALA A 102 -18.30 -8.96 -8.51
CA ALA A 102 -16.92 -9.36 -8.76
C ALA A 102 -16.03 -9.08 -7.55
N PHE A 103 -15.21 -10.04 -7.16
CA PHE A 103 -14.12 -9.86 -6.21
C PHE A 103 -12.80 -10.27 -6.87
N LEU A 104 -11.85 -9.34 -6.93
CA LEU A 104 -10.50 -9.57 -7.45
C LEU A 104 -9.48 -9.13 -6.40
N GLY A 105 -8.74 -10.08 -5.80
CA GLY A 105 -7.83 -9.76 -4.70
C GLY A 105 -7.08 -10.95 -4.13
N ARG A 106 -6.46 -10.78 -2.96
CA ARG A 106 -5.92 -11.92 -2.20
C ARG A 106 -7.04 -12.52 -1.34
N LEU A 107 -7.00 -13.83 -1.13
CA LEU A 107 -7.77 -14.47 -0.07
C LEU A 107 -7.05 -14.21 1.24
N SER A 108 -7.29 -13.05 1.84
CA SER A 108 -6.59 -12.64 3.06
C SER A 108 -7.51 -11.88 4.02
N ARG A 109 -7.14 -11.88 5.31
CA ARG A 109 -7.89 -11.17 6.36
C ARG A 109 -8.06 -9.68 6.07
N ASP A 110 -7.08 -9.03 5.45
CA ASP A 110 -7.17 -7.61 5.11
C ASP A 110 -8.09 -7.34 3.90
N LYS A 111 -8.30 -8.33 3.03
CA LYS A 111 -9.14 -8.20 1.83
C LYS A 111 -10.58 -8.66 2.03
N ARG A 112 -10.85 -9.44 3.09
CA ARG A 112 -12.20 -9.82 3.54
C ARG A 112 -13.11 -10.44 2.46
N PRO A 113 -12.67 -11.46 1.69
CA PRO A 113 -13.55 -12.20 0.80
C PRO A 113 -14.75 -12.84 1.52
N ASP A 114 -14.64 -13.14 2.83
CA ASP A 114 -15.76 -13.57 3.68
C ASP A 114 -16.94 -12.58 3.62
N ARG A 115 -16.65 -11.28 3.67
CA ARG A 115 -17.68 -10.23 3.55
C ARG A 115 -18.24 -10.12 2.14
N ALA A 116 -17.42 -10.34 1.11
CA ALA A 116 -17.92 -10.37 -0.26
C ALA A 116 -18.95 -11.50 -0.44
N ILE A 117 -18.71 -12.67 0.17
CA ILE A 117 -19.65 -13.80 0.18
C ILE A 117 -20.92 -13.46 0.96
N GLU A 118 -20.81 -12.82 2.13
CA GLU A 118 -21.97 -12.36 2.91
C GLU A 118 -22.86 -11.42 2.10
N ILE A 119 -22.27 -10.41 1.44
CA ILE A 119 -22.97 -9.46 0.58
C ILE A 119 -23.65 -10.16 -0.60
N ALA A 120 -22.99 -11.13 -1.23
CA ALA A 120 -23.56 -11.91 -2.32
C ALA A 120 -24.78 -12.73 -1.87
N ARG A 121 -24.69 -13.38 -0.71
CA ARG A 121 -25.82 -14.13 -0.13
C ARG A 121 -26.99 -13.22 0.21
N SER A 122 -26.73 -12.05 0.79
CA SER A 122 -27.79 -11.08 1.14
C SER A 122 -28.44 -10.41 -0.07
N SER A 123 -27.70 -10.24 -1.17
CA SER A 123 -28.21 -9.62 -2.40
C SER A 123 -28.86 -10.60 -3.37
N GLY A 124 -28.63 -11.91 -3.21
CA GLY A 124 -29.08 -12.94 -4.16
C GLY A 124 -28.32 -12.95 -5.49
N LEU A 125 -27.29 -12.10 -5.65
CA LEU A 125 -26.47 -12.04 -6.85
C LEU A 125 -25.35 -13.07 -6.83
N LYS A 126 -25.02 -13.60 -8.00
CA LYS A 126 -23.86 -14.48 -8.17
C LYS A 126 -22.57 -13.71 -7.89
N LEU A 127 -21.65 -14.30 -7.12
CA LEU A 127 -20.31 -13.76 -6.89
C LEU A 127 -19.28 -14.50 -7.76
N LYS A 128 -18.57 -13.78 -8.62
CA LYS A 128 -17.36 -14.26 -9.29
C LYS A 128 -16.14 -13.85 -8.46
N LEU A 129 -15.47 -14.84 -7.87
CA LEU A 129 -14.31 -14.63 -7.00
C LEU A 129 -13.04 -15.10 -7.72
N ALA A 130 -12.15 -14.16 -8.04
CA ALA A 130 -10.84 -14.42 -8.62
C ALA A 130 -9.79 -13.97 -7.60
N ALA A 131 -9.13 -14.92 -6.94
CA ALA A 131 -8.17 -14.58 -5.90
C ALA A 131 -7.01 -15.57 -5.81
N LYS A 132 -5.87 -15.05 -5.35
CA LYS A 132 -4.70 -15.85 -5.00
C LYS A 132 -4.60 -16.01 -3.50
N ILE A 133 -4.10 -17.15 -3.04
CA ILE A 133 -3.75 -17.42 -1.64
C ILE A 133 -2.27 -17.12 -1.49
N GLY A 134 -1.90 -16.19 -0.60
CA GLY A 134 -0.51 -15.99 -0.19
C GLY A 134 -0.10 -17.03 0.84
N ASP A 135 1.21 -17.30 0.98
CA ASP A 135 1.67 -18.31 1.96
C ASP A 135 1.27 -17.95 3.39
N ASP A 136 1.37 -16.67 3.77
CA ASP A 136 0.92 -16.15 5.07
C ASP A 136 -0.60 -16.20 5.26
N ASP A 137 -1.35 -16.36 4.17
CA ASP A 137 -2.82 -16.34 4.17
C ASP A 137 -3.44 -17.74 4.19
N ARG A 138 -2.64 -18.82 4.16
CA ARG A 138 -3.16 -20.22 4.02
C ARG A 138 -4.11 -20.66 5.13
N ALA A 139 -3.98 -20.08 6.32
CA ALA A 139 -4.81 -20.39 7.47
C ALA A 139 -6.13 -19.58 7.53
N TYR A 140 -6.30 -18.61 6.62
CA TYR A 140 -7.53 -17.83 6.47
C TYR A 140 -8.46 -18.49 5.46
#